data_AF-A0A511T494-F1
#
_entry.id   AF-A0A511T494-F1
#
_cell.length_a   1.000
_cell.length_b   1.000
_cell.length_c   1.000
_cell.angle_alpha   90.00
_cell.angle_beta   90.00
_cell.angle_gamma   90.00
#
_symmetry.space_group_name_H-M   'P 1'
#
loop_
_entity.id
_entity.type
_entity.pdbx_description
1 polymer ?
#
loop_
_entity_poly.entity_id
_entity_poly.type
_entity_poly.pdbx_seq_one_letter_code
_entity_poly.pdbx_strand_id
1 'polypeptide(L)'
;MSKLRGPGGDVLADNPEVTLTRYALGLTLYLDEPYVWATEGAAALLRRFLQLAPAERLTWYTTSTLPEWHRFTPRVADDVLASLSVSWADVRVRHLFTFRLVDDLGAPGLGFIYRELDAARGRRGFLQVLLPETLDPKQLLQLAKEIGERWPLLCGVGGYVGTWNEWVKSTAFWSLYRSSQRYLGLDIQDPDAMSWCVGEGLPGSNWLTLVGDGLAGKLGMDLAALKARSWTPEVHVHTLKGTTLIQAGEAPTLGDVNALEYPSAYAEVARVLELHFVKKPTEFWGGFQEEQKTGAWLRRFVFPEDLR
;
A
#
# COMPACT_ATOMS: atom_id res chain seq x y z
N MET A 1 3.39 -18.24 -20.87
CA MET A 1 3.02 -17.02 -20.11
C MET A 1 3.73 -15.84 -20.77
N SER A 2 3.00 -14.95 -21.43
CA SER A 2 3.55 -13.69 -21.95
C SER A 2 4.05 -12.85 -20.78
N LYS A 3 5.27 -12.30 -20.84
CA LYS A 3 5.71 -11.28 -19.87
C LYS A 3 4.68 -10.15 -19.87
N LEU A 4 4.12 -9.81 -18.71
CA LEU A 4 3.32 -8.60 -18.57
C LEU A 4 4.19 -7.41 -19.03
N ARG A 5 3.74 -6.66 -20.04
CA ARG A 5 4.36 -5.39 -20.44
C ARG A 5 3.91 -4.30 -19.46
N GLY A 6 4.45 -4.33 -18.25
CA GLY A 6 4.23 -3.29 -17.26
C GLY A 6 5.01 -2.00 -17.57
N PRO A 7 4.87 -0.96 -16.73
CA PRO A 7 5.58 0.32 -16.90
C PRO A 7 7.11 0.18 -16.91
N GLY A 8 7.66 -0.97 -16.51
CA GLY A 8 9.09 -1.14 -16.31
C GLY A 8 9.56 -0.42 -15.05
N GLY A 9 10.87 -0.27 -14.91
CA GLY A 9 11.47 0.66 -13.94
C GLY A 9 12.12 1.81 -14.69
N ASP A 10 11.99 3.02 -14.16
CA ASP A 10 12.72 4.19 -14.66
C ASP A 10 14.01 4.38 -13.86
N VAL A 11 15.01 4.95 -14.52
CA VAL A 11 16.29 5.35 -13.92
C VAL A 11 16.51 6.83 -14.12
N LEU A 12 17.39 7.43 -13.30
CA LEU A 12 17.71 8.85 -13.42
C LEU A 12 18.47 9.10 -14.72
N ALA A 13 18.02 10.07 -15.51
CA ALA A 13 18.59 10.34 -16.83
C ALA A 13 20.11 10.62 -16.78
N ASP A 14 20.54 11.40 -15.78
CA ASP A 14 21.94 11.76 -15.58
C ASP A 14 22.74 10.73 -14.78
N ASN A 15 22.09 9.69 -14.23
CA ASN A 15 22.74 8.59 -13.53
C ASN A 15 21.91 7.28 -13.63
N PRO A 16 22.11 6.46 -14.67
CA PRO A 16 21.32 5.24 -14.90
C PRO A 16 21.44 4.16 -13.82
N GLU A 17 22.42 4.25 -12.92
CA GLU A 17 22.55 3.35 -11.76
C GLU A 17 21.53 3.69 -10.65
N VAL A 18 20.91 4.88 -10.70
CA VAL A 18 19.91 5.31 -9.73
C VAL A 18 18.52 4.96 -10.25
N THR A 19 17.93 3.92 -9.68
CA THR A 19 16.52 3.58 -9.90
C THR A 19 15.63 4.72 -9.39
N LEU A 20 14.77 5.26 -10.25
CA LEU A 20 13.77 6.27 -9.90
C LEU A 20 12.47 5.65 -9.44
N THR A 21 11.96 4.72 -10.23
CA THR A 21 10.67 4.09 -9.98
C THR A 21 10.72 2.62 -10.38
N ARG A 22 9.91 1.82 -9.71
CA ARG A 22 9.57 0.46 -10.12
C ARG A 22 8.08 0.27 -9.90
N TYR A 23 7.61 -0.94 -10.15
CA TYR A 23 6.32 -1.38 -9.63
C TYR A 23 6.48 -2.75 -8.98
N ALA A 24 5.57 -3.05 -8.05
CA ALA A 24 5.56 -4.27 -7.27
C ALA A 24 4.11 -4.73 -7.04
N LEU A 25 3.94 -5.95 -6.55
CA LEU A 25 2.70 -6.34 -5.88
C LEU A 25 2.75 -5.77 -4.45
N GLY A 26 1.93 -4.77 -4.17
CA GLY A 26 1.94 -4.04 -2.91
C GLY A 26 0.67 -4.24 -2.10
N LEU A 27 0.81 -4.24 -0.79
CA LEU A 27 -0.29 -4.07 0.16
C LEU A 27 0.09 -2.97 1.15
N THR A 28 -0.68 -1.88 1.14
CA THR A 28 -0.52 -0.75 2.05
C THR A 28 -1.69 -0.73 3.01
N LEU A 29 -1.37 -0.73 4.30
CA LEU A 29 -2.31 -0.82 5.40
C LEU A 29 -2.16 0.39 6.31
N TYR A 30 -3.29 0.97 6.71
CA TYR A 30 -3.36 1.97 7.77
C TYR A 30 -3.91 1.31 9.01
N LEU A 31 -3.20 1.54 10.11
CA LEU A 31 -3.33 0.72 11.31
C LEU A 31 -4.35 1.35 12.26
N ASP A 32 -5.16 0.49 12.88
CA ASP A 32 -5.93 0.83 14.05
C ASP A 32 -5.32 0.15 15.28
N GLU A 33 -5.62 0.64 16.48
CA GLU A 33 -5.02 0.15 17.73
C GLU A 33 -3.47 0.04 17.67
N PRO A 34 -2.74 1.17 17.59
CA PRO A 34 -1.30 1.19 17.32
C PRO A 34 -0.47 0.41 18.35
N TYR A 35 -0.96 0.22 19.57
CA TYR A 35 -0.32 -0.59 20.60
C TYR A 35 -0.26 -2.08 20.24
N VAL A 36 -1.30 -2.63 19.61
CA VAL A 36 -1.34 -4.03 19.15
C VAL A 36 -0.28 -4.26 18.08
N TRP A 37 -0.13 -3.29 17.16
CA TRP A 37 0.89 -3.34 16.11
C TRP A 37 2.32 -3.20 16.64
N ALA A 38 2.55 -2.29 17.57
CA ALA A 38 3.87 -2.08 18.17
C ALA A 38 4.35 -3.26 19.02
N THR A 39 3.43 -3.99 19.66
CA THR A 39 3.78 -5.11 20.55
C THR A 39 3.89 -6.44 19.83
N GLU A 40 2.99 -6.72 18.88
CA GLU A 40 2.90 -8.04 18.24
C GLU A 40 2.79 -7.95 16.72
N GLY A 41 1.86 -7.14 16.21
CA GLY A 41 1.43 -7.19 14.82
C GLY A 41 2.55 -6.98 13.80
N ALA A 42 3.40 -5.97 14.00
CA ALA A 42 4.47 -5.64 13.06
C ALA A 42 5.52 -6.76 12.99
N ALA A 43 5.97 -7.28 14.15
CA ALA A 43 6.96 -8.34 14.21
C ALA A 43 6.42 -9.68 13.67
N ALA A 44 5.16 -10.01 13.98
CA ALA A 44 4.50 -11.21 13.45
C ALA A 44 4.33 -11.15 11.92
N LEU A 45 3.95 -9.99 11.40
CA LEU A 45 3.81 -9.79 9.96
C LEU A 45 5.17 -9.76 9.24
N LEU A 46 6.21 -9.17 9.84
CA LEU A 46 7.57 -9.26 9.29
C LEU A 46 8.03 -10.72 9.17
N ARG A 47 7.80 -11.53 10.21
CA ARG A 47 8.12 -12.97 10.17
C ARG A 47 7.38 -13.67 9.04
N ARG A 48 6.09 -13.36 8.85
CA ARG A 48 5.29 -13.92 7.76
C ARG A 48 5.79 -13.45 6.39
N PHE A 49 6.15 -12.18 6.26
CA PHE A 49 6.75 -11.62 5.05
C PHE A 49 8.04 -12.34 4.68
N LEU A 50 8.95 -12.58 5.63
CA LEU A 50 10.21 -13.30 5.38
C LEU A 50 10.03 -14.75 4.91
N GLN A 51 8.86 -15.37 5.17
CA GLN A 51 8.53 -16.70 4.65
C GLN A 51 7.98 -16.66 3.21
N LEU A 52 7.41 -15.53 2.79
CA LEU A 52 6.82 -15.34 1.46
C LEU A 52 7.82 -14.70 0.49
N ALA A 53 8.61 -13.76 0.98
CA ALA A 53 9.59 -13.02 0.22
C ALA A 53 10.81 -13.90 -0.13
N PRO A 54 11.41 -13.71 -1.32
CA PRO A 54 12.75 -14.21 -1.61
C PRO A 54 13.77 -13.45 -0.74
N ALA A 55 13.96 -13.91 0.50
CA ALA A 55 14.73 -13.21 1.53
C ALA A 55 16.19 -12.96 1.13
N GLU A 56 16.74 -13.75 0.22
CA GLU A 56 18.07 -13.57 -0.38
C GLU A 56 18.21 -12.29 -1.23
N ARG A 57 17.08 -11.72 -1.69
CA ARG A 57 17.05 -10.44 -2.41
C ARG A 57 16.96 -9.24 -1.46
N LEU A 58 16.55 -9.44 -0.21
CA LEU A 58 16.54 -8.38 0.79
C LEU A 58 17.96 -8.03 1.18
N THR A 59 18.24 -6.73 1.21
CA THR A 59 19.61 -6.25 1.16
C THR A 59 19.89 -5.28 2.29
N TRP A 60 18.93 -4.43 2.62
CA TRP A 60 19.13 -3.32 3.53
C TRP A 60 18.03 -3.26 4.56
N TYR A 61 18.39 -2.95 5.80
CA TYR A 61 17.41 -2.58 6.82
C TYR A 61 17.87 -1.35 7.59
N THR A 62 16.90 -0.63 8.14
CA THR A 62 17.16 0.48 9.06
C THR A 62 15.97 0.69 9.98
N THR A 63 16.20 1.41 11.06
CA THR A 63 15.15 1.94 11.92
C THR A 63 15.41 3.42 12.18
N SER A 64 14.42 4.15 12.65
CA SER A 64 14.60 5.55 13.07
C SER A 64 15.59 5.74 14.24
N THR A 65 16.03 4.65 14.88
CA THR A 65 17.02 4.68 15.97
C THR A 65 18.43 4.32 15.50
N LEU A 66 18.59 3.88 14.25
CA LEU A 66 19.89 3.57 13.66
C LEU A 66 20.39 4.78 12.86
N PRO A 67 21.69 5.11 12.93
CA PRO A 67 22.24 6.27 12.23
C PRO A 67 22.39 6.03 10.71
N GLU A 68 22.42 4.77 10.28
CA GLU A 68 22.66 4.38 8.89
C GLU A 68 21.87 3.13 8.49
N TRP A 69 21.93 2.81 7.20
CA TRP A 69 21.40 1.55 6.68
C TRP A 69 22.38 0.42 6.93
N HIS A 70 21.87 -0.70 7.43
CA HIS A 70 22.66 -1.90 7.69
C HIS A 70 22.36 -2.99 6.66
N ARG A 71 23.35 -3.84 6.40
CA ARG A 71 23.18 -4.96 5.49
C ARG A 71 22.31 -6.04 6.14
N PHE A 72 21.23 -6.42 5.46
CA PHE A 72 20.44 -7.59 5.84
C PHE A 72 21.08 -8.88 5.31
N THR A 73 21.08 -9.90 6.16
CA THR A 73 21.30 -11.29 5.75
C THR A 73 20.36 -12.18 6.55
N PRO A 74 20.01 -13.40 6.09
CA PRO A 74 19.17 -14.30 6.87
C PRO A 74 19.72 -14.61 8.28
N ARG A 75 21.04 -14.45 8.50
CA ARG A 75 21.67 -14.67 9.82
C ARG A 75 21.29 -13.63 10.87
N VAL A 76 20.92 -12.42 10.45
CA VAL A 76 20.53 -11.33 11.37
C VAL A 76 19.01 -11.17 11.46
N ALA A 77 18.24 -12.11 10.89
CA ALA A 77 16.78 -12.01 10.83
C ALA A 77 16.13 -11.93 12.22
N ASP A 78 16.63 -12.68 13.19
CA ASP A 78 16.11 -12.67 14.56
C ASP A 78 16.36 -11.34 15.27
N ASP A 79 17.55 -10.75 15.09
CA ASP A 79 17.87 -9.41 15.63
C ASP A 79 17.00 -8.33 14.99
N VAL A 80 16.79 -8.42 13.68
CA VAL A 80 15.92 -7.51 12.93
C VAL A 80 14.47 -7.63 13.41
N LEU A 81 13.97 -8.84 13.63
CA LEU A 81 12.65 -9.08 14.23
C LEU A 81 12.56 -8.49 15.65
N ALA A 82 13.58 -8.71 16.48
CA ALA A 82 13.64 -8.18 17.84
C ALA A 82 13.59 -6.64 17.87
N SER A 83 14.13 -5.95 16.86
CA SER A 83 14.07 -4.49 16.77
C SER A 83 12.65 -3.92 16.61
N LEU A 84 11.72 -4.72 16.07
CA LEU A 84 10.31 -4.34 15.94
C LEU A 84 9.52 -4.58 17.21
N SER A 85 9.86 -5.61 17.99
CA SER A 85 9.12 -5.99 19.19
C SER A 85 9.37 -5.01 20.35
N VAL A 86 8.29 -4.61 21.01
CA VAL A 86 8.34 -3.85 22.27
C VAL A 86 7.90 -4.76 23.41
N SER A 87 8.63 -4.71 24.54
CA SER A 87 8.24 -5.42 25.76
C SER A 87 6.86 -4.98 26.23
N TRP A 88 6.02 -5.94 26.64
CA TRP A 88 4.69 -5.67 27.19
C TRP A 88 4.68 -4.80 28.45
N ALA A 89 5.81 -4.72 29.16
CA ALA A 89 5.98 -3.85 30.34
C ALA A 89 6.26 -2.38 29.98
N ASP A 90 6.71 -2.09 28.76
CA ASP A 90 7.16 -0.76 28.30
C ASP A 90 6.29 -0.20 27.17
N VAL A 91 5.05 -0.71 27.03
CA VAL A 91 4.18 -0.45 25.87
C VAL A 91 3.84 1.02 25.77
N ARG A 92 4.56 1.70 24.89
CA ARG A 92 4.29 3.05 24.43
C ARG A 92 4.42 3.03 22.91
N VAL A 93 3.48 3.66 22.22
CA VAL A 93 3.65 3.91 20.78
C VAL A 93 4.91 4.76 20.61
N ARG A 94 5.89 4.25 19.87
CA ARG A 94 7.12 4.98 19.58
C ARG A 94 6.78 5.96 18.45
N HIS A 95 6.18 7.10 18.80
CA HIS A 95 5.73 8.07 17.79
C HIS A 95 6.90 8.45 16.85
N LEU A 96 6.66 8.35 15.53
CA LEU A 96 7.63 8.52 14.44
C LEU A 96 8.67 7.40 14.30
N PHE A 97 8.54 6.31 15.05
CA PHE A 97 9.36 5.13 14.80
C PHE A 97 9.09 4.59 13.41
N THR A 98 10.18 4.33 12.70
CA THR A 98 10.15 3.79 11.35
C THR A 98 11.05 2.56 11.31
N PHE A 99 10.60 1.53 10.61
CA PHE A 99 11.38 0.35 10.29
C PHE A 99 11.27 0.09 8.79
N ARG A 100 12.38 -0.23 8.15
CA ARG A 100 12.42 -0.58 6.73
C ARG A 100 13.36 -1.76 6.52
N LEU A 101 12.92 -2.71 5.71
CA LEU A 101 13.72 -3.83 5.21
C LEU A 101 13.42 -3.95 3.70
N VAL A 102 14.42 -3.74 2.84
CA VAL A 102 14.21 -3.55 1.39
C VAL A 102 15.30 -4.21 0.53
N ASP A 103 14.97 -4.51 -0.72
CA ASP A 103 15.94 -4.93 -1.74
C ASP A 103 16.74 -3.75 -2.31
N ASP A 104 16.06 -2.64 -2.58
CA ASP A 104 16.62 -1.42 -3.12
C ASP A 104 16.34 -0.23 -2.20
N LEU A 105 17.35 0.62 -2.04
CA LEU A 105 17.33 1.77 -1.18
C LEU A 105 16.46 2.90 -1.74
N GLY A 106 16.45 3.07 -3.05
CA GLY A 106 15.72 4.10 -3.75
C GLY A 106 14.27 3.68 -3.93
N ALA A 107 14.03 2.85 -4.95
CA ALA A 107 12.71 2.36 -5.31
C ALA A 107 12.63 0.86 -5.00
N PRO A 108 12.18 0.45 -3.81
CA PRO A 108 12.10 -0.96 -3.46
C PRO A 108 11.10 -1.70 -4.34
N GLY A 109 11.48 -2.86 -4.88
CA GLY A 109 10.55 -3.79 -5.54
C GLY A 109 10.20 -4.99 -4.65
N LEU A 110 10.91 -5.13 -3.54
CA LEU A 110 10.65 -6.07 -2.46
C LEU A 110 10.97 -5.37 -1.15
N GLY A 111 10.03 -5.40 -0.20
CA GLY A 111 10.28 -4.76 1.08
C GLY A 111 9.15 -4.80 2.07
N PHE A 112 9.51 -4.46 3.29
CA PHE A 112 8.62 -4.31 4.43
C PHE A 112 8.93 -2.95 5.07
N ILE A 113 7.93 -2.09 5.11
CA ILE A 113 8.02 -0.72 5.62
C ILE A 113 6.97 -0.57 6.70
N TYR A 114 7.34 -0.08 7.87
CA TYR A 114 6.44 0.08 9.00
C TYR A 114 6.71 1.41 9.67
N ARG A 115 5.63 2.13 9.99
CA ARG A 115 5.68 3.42 10.67
C ARG A 115 4.67 3.48 11.82
N GLU A 116 5.20 3.73 13.00
CA GLU A 116 4.40 3.95 14.22
C GLU A 116 4.05 5.42 14.36
N LEU A 117 2.76 5.69 14.47
CA LEU A 117 2.25 7.03 14.72
C LEU A 117 1.18 6.94 15.79
N ASP A 118 1.39 7.73 16.85
CA ASP A 118 0.37 8.00 17.86
C ASP A 118 -0.86 8.68 17.24
N ALA A 119 -1.98 7.96 17.26
CA ALA A 119 -3.26 8.42 16.73
C ALA A 119 -3.79 9.68 17.44
N ALA A 120 -3.40 9.92 18.70
CA ALA A 120 -3.77 11.13 19.43
C ALA A 120 -3.18 12.40 18.79
N ARG A 121 -2.18 12.27 17.92
CA ARG A 121 -1.55 13.38 17.18
C ARG A 121 -2.15 13.58 15.79
N GLY A 122 -3.29 12.97 15.50
CA GLY A 122 -4.04 13.18 14.25
C GLY A 122 -3.50 12.44 13.03
N ARG A 123 -2.50 11.57 13.19
CA ARG A 123 -1.96 10.74 12.11
C ARG A 123 -2.15 9.26 12.38
N ARG A 124 -2.25 8.46 11.33
CA ARG A 124 -2.40 7.00 11.44
C ARG A 124 -1.11 6.30 11.05
N GLY A 125 -0.67 5.35 11.88
CA GLY A 125 0.44 4.47 11.55
C GLY A 125 0.12 3.68 10.29
N PHE A 126 1.16 3.24 9.58
CA PHE A 126 0.98 2.44 8.37
C PHE A 126 2.02 1.34 8.27
N LEU A 127 1.69 0.33 7.47
CA LEU A 127 2.57 -0.76 7.11
C LEU A 127 2.41 -1.02 5.61
N GLN A 128 3.52 -1.19 4.91
CA GLN A 128 3.54 -1.53 3.50
C GLN A 128 4.38 -2.79 3.29
N VAL A 129 3.78 -3.76 2.60
CA VAL A 129 4.45 -4.95 2.09
C VAL A 129 4.57 -4.81 0.58
N LEU A 130 5.77 -5.00 0.07
CA LEU A 130 6.10 -5.02 -1.36
C LEU A 130 6.65 -6.39 -1.70
N LEU A 131 6.02 -7.06 -2.65
CA LEU A 131 6.41 -8.36 -3.19
C LEU A 131 6.74 -8.21 -4.68
N PRO A 132 7.65 -9.04 -5.23
CA PRO A 132 7.98 -8.97 -6.64
C PRO A 132 6.73 -9.17 -7.50
N GLU A 133 6.63 -8.42 -8.59
CA GLU A 133 5.53 -8.49 -9.55
C GLU A 133 5.39 -9.86 -10.24
N THR A 134 6.44 -10.67 -10.16
CA THR A 134 6.47 -12.05 -10.68
C THR A 134 5.84 -13.08 -9.74
N LEU A 135 5.56 -12.70 -8.49
CA LEU A 135 4.95 -13.60 -7.51
C LEU A 135 3.48 -13.83 -7.87
N ASP A 136 2.93 -15.00 -7.52
CA ASP A 136 1.50 -15.26 -7.70
C ASP A 136 0.69 -14.26 -6.85
N PRO A 137 -0.16 -13.41 -7.46
CA PRO A 137 -0.97 -12.45 -6.73
C PRO A 137 -1.84 -13.08 -5.64
N LYS A 138 -2.24 -14.35 -5.78
CA LYS A 138 -3.00 -15.07 -4.75
C LYS A 138 -2.29 -15.09 -3.39
N GLN A 139 -0.96 -15.03 -3.37
CA GLN A 139 -0.20 -14.93 -2.13
C GLN A 139 -0.43 -13.60 -1.42
N LEU A 140 -0.54 -12.49 -2.17
CA LEU A 140 -0.90 -11.19 -1.61
C LEU A 140 -2.34 -11.18 -1.08
N LEU A 141 -3.28 -11.77 -1.82
CA LEU A 141 -4.68 -11.93 -1.37
C LEU A 141 -4.75 -12.74 -0.07
N GLN A 142 -4.02 -13.86 0.01
CA GLN A 142 -3.97 -14.70 1.20
C GLN A 142 -3.36 -13.95 2.38
N LEU A 143 -2.28 -13.19 2.15
CA LEU A 143 -1.67 -12.35 3.16
C LEU A 143 -2.65 -11.27 3.67
N ALA A 144 -3.38 -10.61 2.77
CA ALA A 144 -4.38 -9.61 3.14
C ALA A 144 -5.50 -10.21 4.01
N LYS A 145 -5.98 -11.42 3.68
CA LYS A 145 -6.94 -12.17 4.51
C LYS A 145 -6.36 -12.51 5.88
N GLU A 146 -5.15 -13.09 5.92
CA GLU A 146 -4.47 -13.42 7.17
C GLU A 146 -4.34 -12.22 8.10
N ILE A 147 -4.03 -11.05 7.55
CA ILE A 147 -3.90 -9.81 8.31
C ILE A 147 -5.26 -9.33 8.84
N GLY A 148 -6.27 -9.22 7.96
CA GLY A 148 -7.59 -8.71 8.34
C GLY A 148 -8.36 -9.63 9.31
N GLU A 149 -7.97 -10.90 9.42
CA GLU A 149 -8.50 -11.82 10.43
C GLU A 149 -7.86 -11.66 11.82
N ARG A 150 -6.62 -11.18 11.87
CA ARG A 150 -5.79 -11.24 13.08
C ARG A 150 -5.62 -9.90 13.76
N TRP A 151 -5.39 -8.84 12.98
CA TRP A 151 -4.99 -7.55 13.53
C TRP A 151 -5.98 -6.44 13.16
N PRO A 152 -6.19 -5.47 14.07
CA PRO A 152 -7.07 -4.34 13.83
C PRO A 152 -6.49 -3.45 12.72
N LEU A 153 -7.31 -3.17 11.71
CA LEU A 153 -6.98 -2.28 10.61
C LEU A 153 -7.95 -1.11 10.60
N LEU A 154 -7.45 0.05 10.16
CA LEU A 154 -8.33 1.16 9.80
C LEU A 154 -8.86 0.94 8.39
N CYS A 155 -7.94 0.76 7.43
CA CYS A 155 -8.23 0.38 6.05
C CYS A 155 -6.93 -0.02 5.33
N GLY A 156 -7.03 -0.42 4.07
CA GLY A 156 -5.87 -0.67 3.23
C GLY A 156 -6.22 -0.87 1.77
N VAL A 157 -5.20 -0.85 0.92
CA VAL A 157 -5.31 -1.07 -0.52
C VAL A 157 -4.17 -1.96 -0.99
N GLY A 158 -4.45 -2.85 -1.93
CA GLY A 158 -3.45 -3.75 -2.50
C GLY A 158 -3.68 -4.05 -3.98
N GLY A 159 -2.62 -4.44 -4.67
CA GLY A 159 -2.60 -4.57 -6.13
C GLY A 159 -1.21 -4.27 -6.68
N TYR A 160 -1.13 -3.87 -7.95
CA TYR A 160 0.11 -3.28 -8.45
C TYR A 160 0.27 -1.88 -7.86
N VAL A 161 1.46 -1.60 -7.32
CA VAL A 161 1.81 -0.29 -6.75
C VAL A 161 3.10 0.22 -7.39
N GLY A 162 3.14 1.52 -7.70
CA GLY A 162 4.37 2.21 -8.09
C GLY A 162 5.22 2.46 -6.86
N THR A 163 6.50 2.13 -6.92
CA THR A 163 7.48 2.43 -5.88
C THR A 163 8.46 3.47 -6.40
N TRP A 164 9.02 4.30 -5.52
CA TRP A 164 9.75 5.51 -5.92
C TRP A 164 10.97 5.74 -5.03
N ASN A 165 11.95 6.42 -5.61
CA ASN A 165 13.15 6.86 -4.94
C ASN A 165 12.87 8.07 -4.03
N GLU A 166 13.08 7.89 -2.74
CA GLU A 166 12.81 8.93 -1.74
C GLU A 166 13.78 10.11 -1.80
N TRP A 167 15.03 9.91 -2.24
CA TRP A 167 16.04 10.98 -2.31
C TRP A 167 15.80 11.94 -3.46
N VAL A 168 15.09 11.49 -4.49
CA VAL A 168 14.72 12.29 -5.66
C VAL A 168 13.20 12.26 -5.87
N LYS A 169 12.47 12.38 -4.75
CA LYS A 169 11.02 12.17 -4.67
C LYS A 169 10.23 12.95 -5.73
N SER A 170 10.51 14.24 -5.92
CA SER A 170 9.80 15.04 -6.93
C SER A 170 9.96 14.45 -8.35
N THR A 171 11.19 14.12 -8.74
CA THR A 171 11.50 13.50 -10.04
C THR A 171 10.85 12.13 -10.19
N ALA A 172 10.89 11.30 -9.15
CA ALA A 172 10.28 9.98 -9.18
C ALA A 172 8.75 10.07 -9.32
N PHE A 173 8.10 11.00 -8.60
CA PHE A 173 6.66 11.21 -8.73
C PHE A 173 6.25 11.82 -10.07
N TRP A 174 7.10 12.61 -10.72
CA TRP A 174 6.90 13.00 -12.12
C TRP A 174 6.88 11.77 -13.06
N SER A 175 7.74 10.78 -12.80
CA SER A 175 7.70 9.51 -13.53
C SER A 175 6.43 8.70 -13.25
N LEU A 176 6.04 8.59 -11.98
CA LEU A 176 4.79 7.91 -11.59
C LEU A 176 3.56 8.61 -12.14
N TYR A 177 3.54 9.94 -12.18
CA TYR A 177 2.46 10.72 -12.79
C TYR A 177 2.31 10.40 -14.28
N ARG A 178 3.41 10.30 -15.03
CA ARG A 178 3.35 9.87 -16.45
C ARG A 178 2.85 8.43 -16.60
N SER A 179 3.27 7.54 -15.71
CA SER A 179 2.80 6.16 -15.69
C SER A 179 1.30 6.05 -15.36
N SER A 180 0.81 6.92 -14.47
CA SER A 180 -0.59 6.95 -14.02
C SER A 180 -1.56 7.33 -15.14
N GLN A 181 -1.11 8.13 -16.11
CA GLN A 181 -1.87 8.46 -17.33
C GLN A 181 -2.08 7.26 -18.25
N ARG A 182 -1.26 6.22 -18.14
CA ARG A 182 -1.33 5.03 -18.99
C ARG A 182 -1.89 3.80 -18.27
N TYR A 183 -1.47 3.56 -17.04
CA TYR A 183 -1.77 2.34 -16.31
C TYR A 183 -2.69 2.65 -15.13
N LEU A 184 -4.01 2.59 -15.35
CA LEU A 184 -4.98 3.00 -14.34
C LEU A 184 -4.98 2.06 -13.11
N GLY A 185 -4.65 0.79 -13.31
CA GLY A 185 -4.57 -0.22 -12.23
C GLY A 185 -3.26 -0.19 -11.44
N LEU A 186 -2.24 0.54 -11.89
CA LEU A 186 -1.04 0.81 -11.10
C LEU A 186 -1.39 1.86 -10.05
N ASP A 187 -1.37 1.52 -8.76
CA ASP A 187 -1.59 2.51 -7.71
C ASP A 187 -0.37 3.39 -7.50
N ILE A 188 -0.58 4.70 -7.48
CA ILE A 188 0.41 5.64 -6.99
C ILE A 188 0.00 6.05 -5.57
N GLN A 189 0.91 5.83 -4.62
CA GLN A 189 0.64 6.03 -3.20
C GLN A 189 1.75 6.87 -2.58
N ASP A 190 1.40 7.64 -1.56
CA ASP A 190 2.35 8.21 -0.60
C ASP A 190 1.78 7.95 0.80
N PRO A 191 2.17 6.82 1.44
CA PRO A 191 1.60 6.41 2.71
C PRO A 191 1.74 7.47 3.81
N ASP A 192 2.85 8.22 3.78
CA ASP A 192 3.10 9.32 4.70
C ASP A 192 2.14 10.49 4.47
N ALA A 193 1.96 10.93 3.23
CA ALA A 193 1.02 12.01 2.90
C ALA A 193 -0.43 11.62 3.24
N MET A 194 -0.80 10.37 2.98
CA MET A 194 -2.14 9.83 3.24
C MET A 194 -2.41 9.58 4.73
N SER A 195 -1.36 9.34 5.54
CA SER A 195 -1.48 9.13 6.99
C SER A 195 -2.19 10.26 7.74
N TRP A 196 -2.25 11.45 7.15
CA TRP A 196 -2.91 12.63 7.68
C TRP A 196 -4.42 12.65 7.48
N CYS A 197 -4.94 12.04 6.41
CA CYS A 197 -6.33 12.17 6.01
C CYS A 197 -7.10 10.83 6.01
N VAL A 198 -6.41 9.68 6.09
CA VAL A 198 -7.05 8.36 6.06
C VAL A 198 -7.99 8.08 7.25
N GLY A 199 -7.90 8.88 8.31
CA GLY A 199 -8.88 8.85 9.40
C GLY A 199 -10.26 9.36 9.01
N GLU A 200 -10.39 10.04 7.86
CA GLU A 200 -11.62 10.67 7.37
C GLU A 200 -12.29 9.90 6.24
N GLY A 201 -11.61 8.92 5.65
CA GLY A 201 -12.11 8.15 4.52
C GLY A 201 -11.09 7.16 3.98
N LEU A 202 -11.52 6.36 3.00
CA LEU A 202 -10.65 5.43 2.30
C LEU A 202 -9.69 6.17 1.36
N PRO A 203 -8.44 5.69 1.22
CA PRO A 203 -7.45 6.31 0.33
C PRO A 203 -7.78 6.13 -1.16
N GLY A 204 -8.81 5.33 -1.49
CA GLY A 204 -9.21 4.96 -2.83
C GLY A 204 -9.61 3.50 -2.87
N SER A 205 -9.54 2.90 -4.06
CA SER A 205 -9.77 1.47 -4.26
C SER A 205 -8.81 0.92 -5.31
N ASN A 206 -8.41 -0.34 -5.13
CA ASN A 206 -7.60 -1.09 -6.08
C ASN A 206 -8.06 -2.56 -6.10
N TRP A 207 -7.27 -3.48 -6.65
CA TRP A 207 -7.55 -4.91 -6.68
C TRP A 207 -8.07 -5.44 -5.34
N LEU A 208 -7.38 -5.09 -4.25
CA LEU A 208 -7.78 -5.37 -2.88
C LEU A 208 -8.08 -4.05 -2.19
N THR A 209 -9.24 -3.95 -1.54
CA THR A 209 -9.59 -2.82 -0.67
C THR A 209 -10.04 -3.38 0.68
N LEU A 210 -9.34 -3.03 1.75
CA LEU A 210 -9.64 -3.46 3.11
C LEU A 210 -10.31 -2.31 3.85
N VAL A 211 -11.40 -2.60 4.54
CA VAL A 211 -12.14 -1.65 5.35
C VAL A 211 -12.29 -2.23 6.75
N GLY A 212 -11.66 -1.59 7.74
CA GLY A 212 -11.84 -1.98 9.14
C GLY A 212 -13.22 -1.58 9.65
N ASP A 213 -13.78 -2.40 10.55
CA ASP A 213 -15.15 -2.20 11.06
C ASP A 213 -15.31 -0.85 11.76
N GLY A 214 -14.28 -0.37 12.46
CA GLY A 214 -14.28 0.94 13.12
C GLY A 214 -14.42 2.11 12.14
N LEU A 215 -13.68 2.07 11.02
CA LEU A 215 -13.81 3.07 9.97
C LEU A 215 -15.15 2.94 9.24
N ALA A 216 -15.59 1.72 8.93
CA ALA A 216 -16.88 1.46 8.29
C ALA A 216 -18.03 2.05 9.10
N GLY A 217 -18.05 1.82 10.42
CA GLY A 217 -19.05 2.38 11.33
C GLY A 217 -19.00 3.91 11.36
N LYS A 218 -17.81 4.51 11.41
CA LYS A 218 -17.64 5.97 11.36
C LYS A 218 -18.17 6.58 10.05
N LEU A 219 -17.96 5.90 8.93
CA LEU A 219 -18.37 6.35 7.60
C LEU A 219 -19.82 5.99 7.26
N GLY A 220 -20.53 5.30 8.16
CA GLY A 220 -21.91 4.84 7.93
C GLY A 220 -22.01 3.81 6.80
N MET A 221 -20.97 3.00 6.58
CA MET A 221 -20.95 1.99 5.53
C MET A 221 -21.79 0.78 5.90
N ASP A 222 -22.69 0.38 4.99
CA ASP A 222 -23.45 -0.87 5.13
C ASP A 222 -22.66 -2.04 4.56
N LEU A 223 -21.82 -2.65 5.41
CA LEU A 223 -20.99 -3.80 5.05
C LEU A 223 -21.83 -5.04 4.68
N ALA A 224 -23.03 -5.17 5.24
CA ALA A 224 -23.94 -6.28 4.92
C ALA A 224 -24.51 -6.12 3.51
N ALA A 225 -24.93 -4.90 3.14
CA ALA A 225 -25.37 -4.59 1.79
C ALA A 225 -24.23 -4.75 0.77
N LEU A 226 -22.99 -4.34 1.09
CA LEU A 226 -21.83 -4.57 0.22
C LEU A 226 -21.63 -6.06 -0.08
N LYS A 227 -21.78 -6.92 0.93
CA LYS A 227 -21.67 -8.37 0.76
C LYS A 227 -22.80 -8.98 -0.05
N ALA A 228 -24.03 -8.52 0.16
CA ALA A 228 -25.22 -9.02 -0.54
C ALA A 228 -25.38 -8.46 -1.97
N ARG A 229 -24.60 -7.43 -2.32
CA ARG A 229 -24.66 -6.78 -3.63
C ARG A 229 -24.36 -7.76 -4.76
N SER A 230 -25.16 -7.70 -5.82
CA SER A 230 -24.84 -8.34 -7.10
C SER A 230 -23.85 -7.46 -7.86
N TRP A 231 -22.61 -7.91 -7.94
CA TRP A 231 -21.52 -7.18 -8.59
C TRP A 231 -21.44 -7.50 -10.08
N THR A 232 -21.19 -6.49 -10.91
CA THR A 232 -20.92 -6.69 -12.35
C THR A 232 -19.90 -5.64 -12.80
N PRO A 233 -18.66 -6.02 -13.16
CA PRO A 233 -18.11 -7.38 -13.24
C PRO A 233 -17.88 -8.01 -11.85
N GLU A 234 -17.34 -9.24 -11.82
CA GLU A 234 -17.18 -10.03 -10.59
C GLU A 234 -16.30 -9.33 -9.54
N VAL A 235 -16.85 -9.22 -8.32
CA VAL A 235 -16.17 -8.71 -7.13
C VAL A 235 -16.51 -9.66 -5.99
N HIS A 236 -15.50 -10.05 -5.22
CA HIS A 236 -15.68 -10.91 -4.06
C HIS A 236 -15.54 -10.09 -2.77
N VAL A 237 -16.52 -10.22 -1.89
CA VAL A 237 -16.49 -9.57 -0.56
C VAL A 237 -16.26 -10.65 0.49
N HIS A 238 -15.10 -10.58 1.14
CA HIS A 238 -14.68 -11.49 2.20
C HIS A 238 -14.94 -10.81 3.56
N THR A 239 -15.81 -11.40 4.38
CA THR A 239 -16.04 -10.96 5.76
C THR A 239 -15.00 -11.62 6.66
N LEU A 240 -14.13 -10.82 7.26
CA LEU A 240 -13.12 -11.24 8.23
C LEU A 240 -13.56 -10.77 9.63
N LYS A 241 -12.87 -11.20 10.68
CA LYS A 241 -13.25 -10.95 12.08
C LYS A 241 -13.47 -9.47 12.45
N GLY A 242 -12.68 -8.56 11.88
CA GLY A 242 -12.76 -7.11 12.16
C GLY A 242 -12.55 -6.23 10.94
N THR A 243 -12.64 -6.82 9.75
CA THR A 243 -12.32 -6.16 8.48
C THR A 243 -13.14 -6.79 7.36
N THR A 244 -13.64 -5.97 6.45
CA THR A 244 -14.18 -6.42 5.17
C THR A 244 -13.12 -6.23 4.09
N LEU A 245 -12.78 -7.31 3.40
CA LEU A 245 -11.89 -7.29 2.25
C LEU A 245 -12.71 -7.39 0.97
N ILE A 246 -12.59 -6.38 0.11
CA ILE A 246 -13.21 -6.33 -1.21
C ILE A 246 -12.14 -6.65 -2.24
N GLN A 247 -12.37 -7.68 -3.04
CA GLN A 247 -11.49 -8.14 -4.10
C GLN A 247 -12.14 -7.87 -5.45
N ALA A 248 -11.60 -6.95 -6.22
CA ALA A 248 -12.09 -6.54 -7.53
C ALA A 248 -11.52 -7.43 -8.65
N GLY A 249 -12.23 -8.50 -8.99
CA GLY A 249 -11.79 -9.51 -9.96
C GLY A 249 -10.78 -10.53 -9.41
N GLU A 250 -10.46 -11.55 -10.20
CA GLU A 250 -9.65 -12.69 -9.76
C GLU A 250 -8.16 -12.36 -9.54
N ALA A 251 -7.61 -11.38 -10.26
CA ALA A 251 -6.20 -11.03 -10.26
C ALA A 251 -6.00 -9.51 -10.48
N PRO A 252 -4.85 -8.94 -10.05
CA PRO A 252 -4.58 -7.54 -10.30
C PRO A 252 -4.30 -7.30 -11.79
N THR A 253 -4.73 -6.15 -12.30
CA THR A 253 -4.57 -5.73 -13.70
C THR A 253 -3.96 -4.32 -13.72
N LEU A 254 -3.14 -4.02 -14.73
CA LEU A 254 -2.53 -2.70 -14.87
C LEU A 254 -3.45 -1.70 -15.58
N GLY A 255 -4.40 -2.17 -16.40
CA GLY A 255 -5.31 -1.30 -17.16
C GLY A 255 -4.57 -0.36 -18.10
N ASP A 256 -3.90 -0.91 -19.12
CA ASP A 256 -3.17 -0.12 -20.11
C ASP A 256 -4.15 0.56 -21.08
N VAL A 257 -4.33 1.86 -20.93
CA VAL A 257 -5.24 2.66 -21.77
C VAL A 257 -4.84 2.62 -23.25
N ASN A 258 -3.56 2.47 -23.56
CA ASN A 258 -3.08 2.37 -24.94
C ASN A 258 -3.43 1.01 -25.57
N ALA A 259 -3.65 -0.01 -24.75
CA ALA A 259 -4.15 -1.31 -25.16
C ALA A 259 -5.69 -1.40 -25.08
N LEU A 260 -6.38 -0.30 -24.75
CA LEU A 260 -7.83 -0.25 -24.49
C LEU A 260 -8.27 -1.20 -23.36
N GLU A 261 -7.39 -1.45 -22.40
CA GLU A 261 -7.66 -2.28 -21.23
C GLU A 261 -8.15 -1.39 -20.08
N TYR A 262 -9.43 -1.51 -19.72
CA TYR A 262 -10.01 -0.78 -18.60
C TYR A 262 -10.28 -1.70 -17.39
N PRO A 263 -9.76 -1.40 -16.18
CA PRO A 263 -10.02 -2.17 -14.96
C PRO A 263 -11.46 -2.02 -14.46
N SER A 264 -12.42 -2.61 -15.18
CA SER A 264 -13.86 -2.47 -14.92
C SER A 264 -14.28 -2.92 -13.53
N ALA A 265 -13.66 -3.96 -12.97
CA ALA A 265 -13.93 -4.39 -11.59
C ALA A 265 -13.49 -3.35 -10.56
N TYR A 266 -12.41 -2.61 -10.84
CA TYR A 266 -11.92 -1.59 -9.93
C TYR A 266 -12.86 -0.39 -9.97
N ALA A 267 -13.37 -0.07 -11.15
CA ALA A 267 -14.37 0.99 -11.34
C ALA A 267 -15.71 0.70 -10.68
N GLU A 268 -16.19 -0.55 -10.75
CA GLU A 268 -17.40 -0.93 -10.03
C GLU A 268 -17.23 -0.77 -8.52
N VAL A 269 -16.10 -1.23 -7.95
CA VAL A 269 -15.79 -1.03 -6.52
C VAL A 269 -15.67 0.46 -6.19
N ALA A 270 -14.93 1.22 -7.01
CA ALA A 270 -14.72 2.66 -6.79
C ALA A 270 -16.03 3.45 -6.78
N ARG A 271 -16.95 3.17 -7.72
CA ARG A 271 -18.27 3.82 -7.77
C ARG A 271 -19.09 3.57 -6.51
N VAL A 272 -19.04 2.34 -5.97
CA VAL A 272 -19.76 1.98 -4.76
C VAL A 272 -19.15 2.65 -3.52
N LEU A 273 -17.83 2.80 -3.49
CA LEU A 273 -17.10 3.35 -2.34
C LEU A 273 -16.85 4.86 -2.41
N GLU A 274 -17.19 5.54 -3.52
CA GLU A 274 -16.82 6.94 -3.79
C GLU A 274 -17.19 7.90 -2.65
N LEU A 275 -18.38 7.74 -2.08
CA LEU A 275 -18.87 8.58 -0.99
C LEU A 275 -17.99 8.48 0.26
N HIS A 276 -17.28 7.37 0.41
CA HIS A 276 -16.43 7.04 1.56
C HIS A 276 -14.94 7.35 1.32
N PHE A 277 -14.56 7.83 0.13
CA PHE A 277 -13.19 8.23 -0.16
C PHE A 277 -12.82 9.54 0.54
N VAL A 278 -11.54 9.70 0.87
CA VAL A 278 -10.99 10.96 1.35
C VAL A 278 -11.33 12.08 0.37
N LYS A 279 -11.95 13.15 0.88
CA LYS A 279 -12.42 14.26 0.03
C LYS A 279 -11.33 15.28 -0.27
N LYS A 280 -10.41 15.51 0.69
CA LYS A 280 -9.30 16.47 0.58
C LYS A 280 -7.96 15.79 0.91
N PRO A 281 -7.40 14.99 -0.02
CA PRO A 281 -6.11 14.37 0.20
C PRO A 281 -4.99 15.42 0.20
N THR A 282 -3.89 15.10 0.90
CA THR A 282 -2.62 15.82 0.74
C THR A 282 -2.12 15.61 -0.69
N GLU A 283 -1.68 16.66 -1.37
CA GLU A 283 -1.10 16.52 -2.71
C GLU A 283 0.19 15.70 -2.70
N PHE A 284 0.27 14.73 -3.61
CA PHE A 284 1.48 13.96 -3.89
C PHE A 284 2.48 14.81 -4.66
N TRP A 285 3.77 14.55 -4.50
CA TRP A 285 4.84 15.34 -5.11
C TRP A 285 4.85 15.30 -6.66
N GLY A 286 5.72 16.11 -7.26
CA GLY A 286 5.96 16.12 -8.71
C GLY A 286 4.72 16.54 -9.50
N GLY A 287 4.44 15.83 -10.60
CA GLY A 287 3.32 16.16 -11.50
C GLY A 287 1.95 16.14 -10.83
N PHE A 288 1.75 15.37 -9.76
CA PHE A 288 0.48 15.41 -9.02
C PHE A 288 0.27 16.75 -8.31
N GLN A 289 1.30 17.30 -7.66
CA GLN A 289 1.24 18.56 -6.95
C GLN A 289 1.13 19.75 -7.92
N GLU A 290 1.93 19.73 -8.98
CA GLU A 290 1.98 20.82 -9.97
C GLU A 290 0.64 20.94 -10.71
N GLU A 291 0.03 19.81 -11.07
CA GLU A 291 -1.26 19.76 -11.77
C GLU A 291 -2.47 19.68 -10.82
N GLN A 292 -2.24 19.60 -9.50
CA GLN A 292 -3.28 19.41 -8.45
C GLN A 292 -4.20 18.20 -8.72
N LYS A 293 -3.60 17.08 -9.15
CA LYS A 293 -4.32 15.89 -9.62
C LYS A 293 -4.40 14.76 -8.60
N THR A 294 -3.94 14.92 -7.36
CA THR A 294 -4.01 13.82 -6.37
C THR A 294 -5.45 13.40 -6.12
N GLY A 295 -6.36 14.35 -5.88
CA GLY A 295 -7.78 14.05 -5.69
C GLY A 295 -8.43 13.34 -6.90
N ALA A 296 -8.10 13.77 -8.12
CA ALA A 296 -8.56 13.13 -9.36
C ALA A 296 -8.01 11.70 -9.47
N TRP A 297 -6.74 11.49 -9.12
CA TRP A 297 -6.09 10.18 -9.14
C TRP A 297 -6.71 9.16 -8.19
N LEU A 298 -7.04 9.56 -6.95
CA LEU A 298 -7.71 8.66 -6.01
C LEU A 298 -9.14 8.30 -6.46
N ARG A 299 -9.76 9.16 -7.28
CA ARG A 299 -11.10 8.97 -7.86
C ARG A 299 -11.08 8.57 -9.34
N ARG A 300 -9.92 8.18 -9.89
CA ARG A 300 -9.70 7.94 -11.33
C ARG A 300 -10.69 6.98 -11.99
N PHE A 301 -11.23 6.03 -11.23
CA PHE A 301 -12.18 5.08 -11.77
C PHE A 301 -13.64 5.55 -11.68
N VAL A 302 -13.92 6.59 -10.90
CA VAL A 302 -15.25 7.21 -10.82
C VAL A 302 -15.37 8.33 -11.84
N PHE A 303 -14.35 9.17 -11.93
CA PHE A 303 -14.28 10.34 -12.82
C PHE A 303 -13.01 10.26 -13.69
N PRO A 304 -12.91 9.30 -14.63
CA PRO A 304 -11.72 9.13 -15.47
C PRO A 304 -11.40 10.34 -16.34
N GLU A 305 -12.39 11.17 -16.66
CA GLU A 305 -12.25 12.44 -17.37
C GLU A 305 -11.41 13.47 -16.61
N ASP A 306 -11.40 13.43 -15.27
CA ASP A 306 -10.65 14.37 -14.43
C ASP A 306 -9.13 14.15 -14.48
N LEU A 307 -8.68 13.02 -15.05
CA LEU A 307 -7.25 12.74 -15.24
C LEU A 307 -6.64 13.48 -16.44
N ARG A 308 -7.47 13.94 -17.37
CA ARG A 308 -7.05 14.62 -18.60
C ARG A 308 -6.73 16.10 -18.39
#